data_AF-A0A7V9P2W5-F1
#
_entry.id   AF-A0A7V9P2W5-F1
#
_cell.length_a   1.000
_cell.length_b   1.000
_cell.length_c   1.000
_cell.angle_alpha   90.00
_cell.angle_beta   90.00
_cell.angle_gamma   90.00
#
_symmetry.space_group_name_H-M   'P 1'
#
loop_
_entity.id
_entity.type
_entity.pdbx_description
1 polymer ?
#
loop_
_entity_poly.entity_id
_entity_poly.type
_entity_poly.pdbx_seq_one_letter_code
_entity_poly.pdbx_strand_id
1 'polypeptide(L)'
;MRELPRQLSADELAELFGGRTRVVQRLEGHEDPLGAARDVLGEAPEEEQIEALNAHPPIGARRLAGHSALEQGTDDDPALRTTLAYLNEVYEEKFGFRFLVFVNRRPKAEIVTVLEERLARTREKELETALDELVAIARDRWESGATA
;
A
#
# COMPACT_ATOMS: atom_id res chain seq x y z
N MET A 1 -14.80 -14.32 -9.53
CA MET A 1 -14.62 -13.86 -8.14
C MET A 1 -14.15 -15.06 -7.35
N ARG A 2 -12.86 -15.12 -7.00
CA ARG A 2 -12.34 -16.17 -6.11
C ARG A 2 -12.97 -15.97 -4.73
N GLU A 3 -13.39 -17.03 -4.06
CA GLU A 3 -13.80 -16.94 -2.64
C GLU A 3 -12.62 -16.37 -1.81
N LEU A 4 -12.92 -15.59 -0.78
CA LEU A 4 -11.88 -15.09 0.14
C LEU A 4 -11.20 -16.30 0.80
N PRO A 5 -9.86 -16.32 0.83
CA PRO A 5 -9.11 -17.51 1.19
C PRO A 5 -9.33 -17.87 2.65
N ARG A 6 -9.49 -19.16 2.91
CA ARG A 6 -9.36 -19.70 4.26
C ARG A 6 -7.90 -20.05 4.52
N GLN A 7 -7.31 -19.44 5.55
CA GLN A 7 -5.97 -19.75 6.09
C GLN A 7 -4.80 -19.54 5.10
N LEU A 8 -4.54 -18.29 4.70
CA LEU A 8 -3.30 -17.94 4.01
C LEU A 8 -2.09 -18.12 4.93
N SER A 9 -0.99 -18.63 4.39
CA SER A 9 0.30 -18.70 5.08
C SER A 9 0.92 -17.30 5.25
N ALA A 10 1.85 -17.15 6.20
CA ALA A 10 2.61 -15.90 6.37
C ALA A 10 3.33 -15.45 5.09
N ASP A 11 3.74 -16.39 4.24
CA ASP A 11 4.47 -16.08 3.00
C ASP A 11 3.54 -15.53 1.91
N GLU A 12 2.36 -16.13 1.76
CA GLU A 12 1.31 -15.60 0.87
C GLU A 12 0.85 -14.23 1.35
N LEU A 13 0.63 -14.06 2.67
CA LEU A 13 0.26 -12.76 3.23
C LEU A 13 1.37 -11.72 3.02
N ALA A 14 2.64 -12.08 3.21
CA ALA A 14 3.74 -11.16 2.97
C ALA A 14 3.81 -10.71 1.51
N GLU A 15 3.52 -11.60 0.56
CA GLU A 15 3.46 -11.23 -0.86
C GLU A 15 2.31 -10.23 -1.14
N LEU A 16 1.13 -10.50 -0.58
CA LEU A 16 -0.05 -9.64 -0.75
C LEU A 16 0.12 -8.27 -0.09
N PHE A 17 0.71 -8.19 1.10
CA PHE A 17 0.89 -6.94 1.86
C PHE A 17 2.24 -6.25 1.61
N GLY A 18 3.07 -6.77 0.69
CA GLY A 18 4.31 -6.10 0.28
C GLY A 18 5.51 -6.34 1.19
N GLY A 19 5.38 -7.21 2.21
CA GLY A 19 6.49 -7.64 3.07
C GLY A 19 6.04 -8.40 4.32
N ARG A 20 6.98 -9.10 4.98
CA ARG A 20 6.75 -9.75 6.27
C ARG A 20 6.82 -8.72 7.41
N THR A 21 5.70 -8.08 7.71
CA THR A 21 5.58 -7.11 8.81
C THR A 21 4.92 -7.71 10.05
N ARG A 22 4.96 -6.99 11.18
CA ARG A 22 4.23 -7.41 12.40
C ARG A 22 2.72 -7.56 12.17
N VAL A 23 2.12 -6.71 11.36
CA VAL A 23 0.69 -6.85 10.98
C VAL A 23 0.46 -8.15 10.22
N VAL A 24 1.32 -8.51 9.27
CA VAL A 24 1.20 -9.76 8.53
C VAL A 24 1.24 -10.98 9.45
N GLN A 25 2.08 -10.95 10.49
CA GLN A 25 2.12 -12.01 11.51
C GLN A 25 0.83 -12.07 12.34
N ARG A 26 0.17 -10.94 12.59
CA ARG A 26 -1.13 -10.92 13.27
C ARG A 26 -2.25 -11.51 12.42
N LEU A 27 -2.17 -11.33 11.10
CA LEU A 27 -3.15 -11.87 10.16
C LEU A 27 -2.99 -13.39 9.98
N GLU A 28 -1.80 -13.93 10.23
CA GLU A 28 -1.57 -15.37 10.19
C GLU A 28 -2.46 -16.09 11.22
N GLY A 29 -3.14 -17.16 10.77
CA GLY A 29 -4.05 -17.94 11.61
C GLY A 29 -5.50 -17.43 11.66
N HIS A 30 -5.80 -16.27 11.06
CA HIS A 30 -7.20 -15.87 10.84
C HIS A 30 -7.89 -16.78 9.79
N GLU A 31 -9.16 -17.10 10.02
CA GLU A 31 -9.95 -17.87 9.07
C GLU A 31 -10.17 -17.13 7.75
N ASP A 32 -10.29 -15.81 7.78
CA ASP A 32 -10.32 -14.94 6.59
C ASP A 32 -9.37 -13.74 6.83
N PRO A 33 -8.07 -13.88 6.53
CA PRO A 33 -7.10 -12.84 6.85
C PRO A 33 -7.28 -11.58 6.00
N LEU A 34 -7.79 -11.68 4.76
CA LEU A 34 -8.08 -10.49 3.95
C LEU A 34 -9.36 -9.79 4.42
N GLY A 35 -10.36 -10.56 4.85
CA GLY A 35 -11.57 -10.10 5.55
C GLY A 35 -11.26 -9.30 6.82
N ALA A 36 -10.42 -9.87 7.68
CA ALA A 36 -10.03 -9.28 8.96
C ALA A 36 -8.97 -8.17 8.85
N ALA A 37 -8.36 -7.98 7.68
CA ALA A 37 -7.18 -7.12 7.52
C ALA A 37 -7.37 -5.70 8.05
N ARG A 38 -8.52 -5.07 7.75
CA ARG A 38 -8.76 -3.68 8.15
C ARG A 38 -8.93 -3.53 9.66
N ASP A 39 -9.63 -4.47 10.28
CA ASP A 39 -9.86 -4.47 11.73
C ASP A 39 -8.53 -4.72 12.46
N VAL A 40 -7.78 -5.73 12.04
CA VAL A 40 -6.45 -6.04 12.60
C VAL A 40 -5.48 -4.87 12.44
N LEU A 41 -5.47 -4.20 11.29
CA LEU A 41 -4.68 -2.99 11.07
C LEU A 41 -5.13 -1.84 11.99
N GLY A 42 -6.44 -1.64 12.15
CA GLY A 42 -6.98 -0.56 12.98
C GLY A 42 -6.74 -0.74 14.48
N GLU A 43 -6.65 -1.99 14.95
CA GLU A 43 -6.36 -2.33 16.34
C GLU A 43 -4.86 -2.46 16.65
N ALA A 44 -4.02 -2.59 15.62
CA ALA A 44 -2.57 -2.68 15.78
C ALA A 44 -1.99 -1.37 16.31
N PRO A 45 -0.88 -1.42 17.09
CA PRO A 45 -0.13 -0.23 17.46
C PRO A 45 0.26 0.60 16.22
N GLU A 46 0.26 1.92 16.36
CA GLU A 46 0.53 2.84 15.24
C GLU A 46 1.90 2.55 14.59
N GLU A 47 2.90 2.13 15.36
CA GLU A 47 4.22 1.78 14.81
C GLU A 47 4.16 0.56 13.88
N GLU A 48 3.25 -0.37 14.11
CA GLU A 48 3.03 -1.55 13.26
C GLU A 48 2.24 -1.18 11.99
N GLN A 49 1.27 -0.28 12.12
CA GLN A 49 0.55 0.29 10.98
C GLN A 49 1.53 1.00 10.03
N ILE A 50 2.37 1.88 10.58
CA ILE A 50 3.39 2.62 9.83
C ILE A 50 4.41 1.67 9.21
N GLU A 51 4.86 0.64 9.92
CA GLU A 51 5.74 -0.40 9.36
C GLU A 51 5.11 -1.08 8.14
N ALA A 52 3.83 -1.45 8.21
CA ALA A 52 3.10 -2.06 7.10
C ALA A 52 3.04 -1.14 5.87
N LEU A 53 2.69 0.13 6.06
CA LEU A 53 2.70 1.12 4.98
C LEU A 53 4.11 1.27 4.38
N ASN A 54 5.13 1.34 5.24
CA ASN A 54 6.52 1.55 4.88
C ASN A 54 7.19 0.33 4.20
N ALA A 55 6.56 -0.85 4.17
CA ALA A 55 7.07 -2.04 3.48
C ALA A 55 7.06 -1.95 1.93
N HIS A 56 6.19 -1.12 1.36
CA HIS A 56 6.12 -0.87 -0.07
C HIS A 56 7.33 -0.05 -0.64
N PRO A 57 7.44 0.15 -1.96
CA PRO A 57 8.28 1.20 -2.55
C PRO A 57 7.48 2.49 -2.82
N PRO A 58 8.11 3.69 -2.79
CA PRO A 58 7.41 4.94 -3.09
C PRO A 58 6.85 4.97 -4.52
N ILE A 59 5.77 5.73 -4.72
CA ILE A 59 5.23 5.95 -6.06
C ILE A 59 6.25 6.72 -6.90
N GLY A 60 6.59 6.18 -8.08
CA GLY A 60 7.57 6.80 -8.99
C GLY A 60 9.02 6.37 -8.75
N ALA A 61 9.26 5.33 -7.94
CA ALA A 61 10.61 4.79 -7.72
C ALA A 61 11.27 4.27 -9.02
N ARG A 62 12.60 4.43 -9.13
CA ARG A 62 13.38 4.01 -10.32
C ARG A 62 13.51 2.50 -10.49
N ARG A 63 13.53 1.75 -9.39
CA ARG A 63 13.75 0.31 -9.37
C ARG A 63 12.59 -0.33 -8.64
N LEU A 64 11.64 -0.82 -9.43
CA LEU A 64 10.50 -1.59 -8.95
C LEU A 64 10.72 -3.05 -9.34
N ALA A 65 10.21 -3.95 -8.51
CA ALA A 65 10.20 -5.39 -8.75
C ALA A 65 8.87 -5.95 -8.25
N GLY A 66 8.53 -7.16 -8.70
CA GLY A 66 7.31 -7.86 -8.30
C GLY A 66 6.04 -7.05 -8.55
N HIS A 67 5.08 -7.18 -7.64
CA HIS A 67 3.79 -6.48 -7.66
C HIS A 67 3.91 -4.99 -7.93
N SER A 68 4.86 -4.29 -7.31
CA SER A 68 4.96 -2.84 -7.46
C SER A 68 5.33 -2.40 -8.87
N ALA A 69 6.06 -3.21 -9.64
CA ALA A 69 6.34 -2.92 -11.05
C ALA A 69 5.09 -3.07 -11.93
N LEU A 70 4.25 -4.06 -11.64
CA LEU A 70 2.97 -4.28 -12.31
C LEU A 70 1.95 -3.17 -11.97
N GLU A 71 1.91 -2.77 -10.71
CA GLU A 71 1.00 -1.75 -10.19
C GLU A 71 1.31 -0.37 -10.73
N GLN A 72 2.56 0.10 -10.59
CA GLN A 72 2.92 1.49 -10.93
C GLN A 72 3.24 1.70 -12.42
N GLY A 73 3.42 0.61 -13.17
CA GLY A 73 3.75 0.64 -14.59
C GLY A 73 5.13 1.25 -14.91
N THR A 74 5.48 1.23 -16.20
CA THR A 74 6.80 1.65 -16.71
C THR A 74 6.82 3.10 -17.23
N ASP A 75 5.76 3.87 -17.05
CA ASP A 75 5.69 5.26 -17.53
C ASP A 75 6.80 6.09 -16.89
N ASP A 76 7.71 6.63 -17.69
CA ASP A 76 8.99 7.20 -17.24
C ASP A 76 9.15 8.67 -17.62
N ASP A 77 8.09 9.48 -17.45
CA ASP A 77 8.20 10.93 -17.58
C ASP A 77 9.11 11.50 -16.47
N PRO A 78 10.30 12.07 -16.80
CA PRO A 78 11.22 12.62 -15.82
C PRO A 78 10.65 13.80 -15.02
N ALA A 79 9.75 14.59 -15.62
CA ALA A 79 9.13 15.72 -14.94
C ALA A 79 8.14 15.23 -13.88
N LEU A 80 7.23 14.31 -14.24
CA LEU A 80 6.31 13.69 -13.28
C LEU A 80 7.06 12.96 -12.16
N ARG A 81 8.16 12.28 -12.49
CA ARG A 81 8.99 11.62 -11.46
C ARG A 81 9.62 12.60 -10.49
N THR A 82 10.09 13.74 -10.98
CA THR A 82 10.65 14.80 -10.11
C THR A 82 9.56 15.37 -9.20
N THR A 83 8.37 15.63 -9.74
CA THR A 83 7.21 16.08 -8.97
C THR A 83 6.82 15.06 -7.91
N LEU A 84 6.69 13.78 -8.27
CA LEU A 84 6.38 12.71 -7.32
C LEU A 84 7.45 12.57 -6.23
N ALA A 85 8.73 12.67 -6.57
CA ALA A 85 9.80 12.59 -5.58
C ALA A 85 9.68 13.72 -4.53
N TYR A 86 9.50 14.97 -4.98
CA TYR A 86 9.29 16.11 -4.10
C TYR A 86 8.05 15.95 -3.23
N LEU A 87 6.93 15.54 -3.85
CA LEU A 87 5.67 15.36 -3.15
C LEU A 87 5.71 14.23 -2.11
N ASN A 88 6.40 13.12 -2.39
CA ASN A 88 6.62 12.06 -1.39
C ASN A 88 7.43 12.58 -0.20
N GLU A 89 8.47 13.39 -0.42
CA GLU A 89 9.26 13.99 0.66
C GLU A 89 8.40 14.88 1.55
N VAL A 90 7.64 15.81 0.95
CA VAL A 90 6.71 16.68 1.70
C VAL A 90 5.66 15.87 2.46
N TYR A 91 5.15 14.79 1.86
CA TYR A 91 4.19 13.91 2.49
C TYR A 91 4.77 13.19 3.70
N GLU A 92 5.95 12.58 3.54
CA GLU A 92 6.63 11.84 4.61
C GLU A 92 7.06 12.76 5.76
N GLU A 93 7.52 13.99 5.46
CA GLU A 93 7.80 15.00 6.48
C GLU A 93 6.54 15.39 7.28
N LYS A 94 5.40 15.54 6.59
CA LYS A 94 4.15 15.95 7.24
C LYS A 94 3.53 14.84 8.08
N PHE A 95 3.47 13.62 7.55
CA PHE A 95 2.67 12.53 8.12
C PHE A 95 3.51 11.48 8.86
N GLY A 96 4.81 11.38 8.57
CA GLY A 96 5.73 10.44 9.23
C GLY A 96 5.64 9.00 8.73
N PHE A 97 4.97 8.77 7.60
CA PHE A 97 4.88 7.47 6.94
C PHE A 97 4.76 7.64 5.42
N ARG A 98 5.05 6.58 4.67
CA ARG A 98 5.09 6.64 3.20
C ARG A 98 3.71 6.81 2.60
N PHE A 99 3.64 7.61 1.54
CA PHE A 99 2.43 7.73 0.73
C PHE A 99 2.09 6.39 0.07
N LEU A 100 0.92 5.85 0.42
CA LEU A 100 0.38 4.62 -0.15
C LEU A 100 -1.00 4.88 -0.76
N VAL A 101 -1.17 4.41 -1.99
CA VAL A 101 -2.42 4.51 -2.74
C VAL A 101 -2.56 3.30 -3.66
N PHE A 102 -3.74 2.70 -3.70
CA PHE A 102 -4.08 1.68 -4.68
C PHE A 102 -4.22 2.36 -6.04
N VAL A 103 -3.18 2.28 -6.86
CA VAL A 103 -3.12 2.98 -8.15
C VAL A 103 -4.26 2.59 -9.08
N ASN A 104 -4.77 1.35 -9.02
CA ASN A 104 -5.89 0.87 -9.84
C ASN A 104 -5.77 1.25 -11.33
N ARG A 105 -4.57 1.07 -11.90
CA ARG A 105 -4.25 1.42 -13.30
C ARG A 105 -4.38 2.92 -13.64
N ARG A 106 -4.51 3.82 -12.65
CA ARG A 106 -4.49 5.27 -12.86
C ARG A 106 -3.11 5.73 -13.36
N PRO A 107 -3.05 6.68 -14.30
CA PRO A 107 -1.79 7.26 -14.76
C PRO A 107 -1.12 8.06 -13.63
N LYS A 108 0.22 8.17 -13.69
CA LYS A 108 1.01 8.87 -12.66
C LYS A 108 0.60 10.33 -12.47
N ALA A 109 0.15 11.00 -13.54
CA ALA A 109 -0.36 12.36 -13.46
C ALA A 109 -1.62 12.47 -12.57
N GLU A 110 -2.52 11.49 -12.60
CA GLU A 110 -3.68 11.46 -11.69
C GLU A 110 -3.24 11.18 -10.24
N ILE A 111 -2.21 10.34 -10.06
CA ILE A 111 -1.68 10.07 -8.71
C ILE A 111 -1.04 11.31 -8.09
N VAL A 112 -0.41 12.19 -8.88
CA VAL A 112 0.08 13.49 -8.42
C VAL A 112 -1.08 14.31 -7.81
N THR A 113 -2.19 14.44 -8.52
CA THR A 113 -3.37 15.17 -8.02
C THR A 113 -3.91 14.55 -6.73
N VAL A 114 -4.00 13.22 -6.65
CA VAL A 114 -4.44 12.53 -5.43
C VAL A 114 -3.50 12.81 -4.25
N LEU A 115 -2.20 12.84 -4.48
CA LEU A 115 -1.21 13.11 -3.44
C LEU A 115 -1.33 14.57 -2.96
N GLU A 116 -1.45 15.53 -3.87
CA GLU A 116 -1.67 16.95 -3.56
C GLU A 116 -2.95 17.17 -2.73
N GLU A 117 -4.06 16.52 -3.09
CA GLU A 117 -5.30 16.57 -2.33
C GLU A 117 -5.14 15.98 -0.92
N ARG A 118 -4.44 14.85 -0.80
CA ARG A 118 -4.22 14.15 0.48
C ARG A 118 -3.27 14.93 1.39
N LEU A 119 -2.37 15.73 0.85
CA LEU A 119 -1.55 16.67 1.63
C LEU A 119 -2.38 17.72 2.38
N ALA A 120 -3.63 18.00 2.02
CA ALA A 120 -4.48 18.92 2.77
C ALA A 120 -5.12 18.29 4.03
N ARG A 121 -5.01 16.97 4.21
CA ARG A 121 -5.68 16.24 5.30
C ARG A 121 -4.96 16.36 6.64
N THR A 122 -5.66 15.95 7.70
CA THR A 122 -5.05 15.70 9.02
C THR A 122 -4.31 14.36 9.00
N ARG A 123 -3.32 14.20 9.90
CA ARG A 123 -2.52 12.98 9.98
C ARG A 123 -3.35 11.75 10.31
N GLU A 124 -4.32 11.90 11.21
CA GLU A 124 -5.20 10.82 11.66
C GLU A 124 -6.07 10.32 10.50
N LYS A 125 -6.69 11.25 9.75
CA LYS A 125 -7.52 10.88 8.60
C LYS A 125 -6.70 10.23 7.50
N GLU A 126 -5.47 10.68 7.33
CA GLU A 126 -4.58 10.19 6.31
C GLU A 126 -4.04 8.79 6.62
N LEU A 127 -3.72 8.52 7.88
CA LEU A 127 -3.34 7.18 8.34
C LEU A 127 -4.47 6.18 8.09
N GLU A 128 -5.70 6.50 8.50
CA GLU A 128 -6.87 5.65 8.24
C GLU A 128 -7.05 5.36 6.74
N THR A 129 -6.89 6.39 5.90
CA THR A 129 -6.98 6.22 4.44
C THR A 129 -5.88 5.30 3.93
N ALA A 130 -4.64 5.49 4.38
CA ALA A 130 -3.52 4.67 3.93
C ALA A 130 -3.68 3.19 4.30
N LEU A 131 -4.29 2.90 5.47
CA LEU A 131 -4.66 1.54 5.86
C LEU A 131 -5.71 0.92 4.94
N ASP A 132 -6.74 1.69 4.55
CA ASP A 132 -7.75 1.23 3.60
C ASP A 132 -7.13 0.93 2.22
N GLU A 133 -6.22 1.78 1.76
CA GLU A 133 -5.48 1.62 0.50
C GLU A 133 -4.58 0.36 0.54
N LEU A 134 -3.92 0.08 1.66
CA LEU A 134 -3.14 -1.15 1.86
C LEU A 134 -4.01 -2.40 1.71
N VAL A 135 -5.18 -2.42 2.35
CA VAL A 135 -6.12 -3.55 2.25
C VAL A 135 -6.64 -3.70 0.82
N ALA A 136 -6.93 -2.60 0.13
CA ALA A 136 -7.35 -2.63 -1.26
C ALA A 136 -6.28 -3.24 -2.19
N ILE A 137 -5.01 -2.86 -2.00
CA ILE A 137 -3.88 -3.45 -2.74
C ILE A 137 -3.78 -4.96 -2.50
N ALA A 138 -3.82 -5.40 -1.24
CA ALA A 138 -3.73 -6.81 -0.90
C ALA A 138 -4.88 -7.64 -1.51
N ARG A 139 -6.10 -7.09 -1.52
CA ARG A 139 -7.26 -7.72 -2.15
C ARG A 139 -7.13 -7.80 -3.67
N ASP A 140 -6.70 -6.73 -4.34
CA ASP A 140 -6.51 -6.74 -5.80
C ASP A 140 -5.46 -7.76 -6.23
N ARG A 141 -4.34 -7.87 -5.49
CA ARG A 141 -3.32 -8.92 -5.74
C ARG A 141 -3.91 -10.33 -5.64
N TRP A 142 -4.73 -10.59 -4.62
CA TRP A 142 -5.40 -11.87 -4.46
C TRP A 142 -6.38 -12.17 -5.60
N GLU A 143 -7.25 -11.21 -5.91
CA GLU A 143 -8.32 -11.38 -6.90
C GLU A 143 -7.79 -11.49 -8.32
N SER A 144 -6.76 -10.71 -8.66
CA SER A 144 -6.07 -10.80 -9.95
C SER A 144 -5.28 -12.09 -10.10
N GLY A 145 -4.92 -12.75 -8.98
CA GLY A 145 -4.03 -13.89 -8.98
C GLY A 145 -2.64 -13.56 -9.53
N ALA A 146 -2.27 -12.28 -9.52
CA ALA A 146 -0.93 -11.86 -9.85
C ALA A 146 0.04 -12.53 -8.88
N THR A 147 1.09 -13.14 -9.41
CA THR A 147 2.26 -13.57 -8.66
C THR A 147 3.38 -12.58 -8.95
N ALA A 148 4.09 -12.13 -7.91
CA ALA A 148 5.21 -11.20 -8.04
C ALA A 148 6.33 -11.74 -8.94
#